data_AF-A0A1S4D316-F1
#
_entry.id   AF-A0A1S4D316-F1
#
_cell.length_a   1.000
_cell.length_b   1.000
_cell.length_c   1.000
_cell.angle_alpha   90.00
_cell.angle_beta   90.00
_cell.angle_gamma   90.00
#
_symmetry.space_group_name_H-M   'P 1'
#
loop_
_entity.id
_entity.type
_entity.pdbx_description
1 polymer ?
#
loop_
_entity_poly.entity_id
_entity_poly.type
_entity_poly.pdbx_seq_one_letter_code
_entity_poly.pdbx_strand_id
1 'polypeptide(L)'
;MPKPFVNRAFNDFVMSRFSFTSDPQKVKGWINNSLNKKWKEFRLKLYHEAEDPLLSKEDIIKNVPEGIPMDQWALFVNYRFKEETKALCLRNQRIRGQQTLPHTSGAMSLARRRALMKKQGKEVDRGKVWTETHKRKDGSYVNDQAREIGERIEEIRRQKPETRAEISPNDALGVVFGPEHPGRVRGLGMGAVPTVVFKQTSRQDGCSYMGAASTSAPPPQWVQEMANMRSQLNVLTSLFQMKIGNIPEEFAHLFPTPSQAPNLGDGVPSPTGPRRSFDGSNYENGASNN
;
A
#
# COMPACT_ATOMS: atom_id res chain seq x y z
N MET A 1 12.42 -14.46 16.72
CA MET A 1 12.43 -15.92 16.91
C MET A 1 13.26 -16.56 15.81
N PRO A 2 14.12 -17.54 16.12
CA PRO A 2 14.87 -18.29 15.11
C PRO A 2 13.94 -18.95 14.10
N LYS A 3 14.22 -18.81 12.80
CA LYS A 3 13.42 -19.43 11.73
C LYS A 3 13.23 -20.94 11.90
N PRO A 4 14.25 -21.73 12.31
CA PRO A 4 14.09 -23.17 12.51
C PRO A 4 13.06 -23.53 13.58
N PHE A 5 13.03 -22.78 14.68
CA PHE A 5 12.06 -22.96 15.75
C PHE A 5 10.63 -22.70 15.24
N VAL A 6 10.42 -21.57 14.55
CA VAL A 6 9.10 -21.21 14.01
C VAL A 6 8.62 -22.26 12.99
N ASN A 7 9.53 -22.77 12.15
CA ASN A 7 9.22 -23.82 11.18
C ASN A 7 8.78 -25.12 11.87
N ARG A 8 9.56 -25.57 12.86
CA ARG A 8 9.27 -26.78 13.62
C ARG A 8 7.94 -26.65 14.36
N ALA A 9 7.74 -25.55 15.10
CA ALA A 9 6.51 -25.33 15.85
C ALA A 9 5.27 -25.29 14.94
N PHE A 10 5.39 -24.70 13.75
CA PHE A 10 4.32 -24.69 12.77
C PHE A 10 4.00 -26.09 12.23
N ASN A 11 5.01 -26.85 11.81
CA ASN A 11 4.80 -28.18 11.24
C ASN A 11 4.30 -29.18 12.29
N ASP A 12 4.95 -29.23 13.45
CA ASP A 12 4.74 -30.29 14.42
C ASP A 12 3.47 -30.09 15.25
N PHE A 13 3.07 -28.83 15.52
CA PHE A 13 1.90 -28.53 16.36
C PHE A 13 0.72 -27.95 15.59
N VAL A 14 0.95 -27.07 14.62
CA VAL A 14 -0.15 -26.37 13.94
C VAL A 14 -0.71 -27.26 12.83
N MET A 15 0.15 -27.76 11.94
CA MET A 15 -0.30 -28.60 10.83
C MET A 15 -0.84 -29.97 11.28
N SER A 16 -0.39 -30.47 12.44
CA SER A 16 -0.87 -31.75 13.00
C SER A 16 -2.26 -31.66 13.64
N ARG A 17 -2.70 -30.47 14.05
CA ARG A 17 -3.95 -30.27 14.81
C ARG A 17 -5.03 -29.50 14.04
N PHE A 18 -4.65 -28.75 13.02
CA PHE A 18 -5.56 -27.86 12.30
C PHE A 18 -5.52 -28.11 10.80
N SER A 19 -6.70 -28.21 10.19
CA SER A 19 -6.87 -28.25 8.75
C SER A 19 -7.04 -26.84 8.18
N PHE A 20 -6.29 -26.50 7.14
CA PHE A 20 -6.40 -25.22 6.45
C PHE A 20 -6.78 -25.42 4.98
N THR A 21 -7.72 -24.63 4.49
CA THR A 21 -8.08 -24.57 3.06
C THR A 21 -7.20 -23.63 2.25
N SER A 22 -6.39 -22.82 2.94
CA SER A 22 -5.48 -21.84 2.36
C SER A 22 -4.07 -22.40 2.25
N ASP A 23 -3.28 -21.81 1.36
CA ASP A 23 -1.85 -22.10 1.21
C ASP A 23 -1.11 -22.09 2.58
N PRO A 24 -0.46 -23.21 2.97
CA PRO A 24 0.24 -23.34 4.25
C PRO A 24 1.26 -22.23 4.52
N GLN A 25 1.94 -21.70 3.48
CA GLN A 25 2.92 -20.62 3.70
C GLN A 25 2.25 -19.31 4.10
N LYS A 26 1.10 -18.97 3.50
CA LYS A 26 0.30 -17.81 3.90
C LYS A 26 -0.24 -17.97 5.33
N VAL A 27 -0.70 -19.16 5.67
CA VAL A 27 -1.18 -19.48 7.04
C VAL A 27 -0.05 -19.29 8.05
N LYS A 28 1.12 -19.86 7.78
CA LYS A 28 2.31 -19.71 8.63
C LYS A 28 2.72 -18.25 8.82
N GLY A 29 2.75 -17.48 7.73
CA GLY A 29 3.05 -16.05 7.78
C GLY A 29 2.07 -15.28 8.65
N TRP A 30 0.77 -15.56 8.51
CA TRP A 30 -0.28 -14.95 9.34
C TRP A 30 -0.16 -15.33 10.81
N ILE A 31 0.04 -16.61 11.13
CA ILE A 31 0.21 -17.09 12.51
C ILE A 31 1.42 -16.43 13.15
N ASN A 32 2.56 -16.40 12.44
CA ASN A 32 3.76 -15.75 12.95
C ASN A 32 3.53 -14.26 13.23
N ASN A 33 2.83 -13.54 12.35
CA ASN A 33 2.47 -12.14 12.59
C ASN A 33 1.57 -11.97 13.83
N SER A 34 0.58 -12.85 14.00
CA SER A 34 -0.31 -12.85 15.16
C SER A 34 0.45 -13.12 16.47
N LEU A 35 1.32 -14.14 16.48
CA LEU A 35 2.17 -14.48 17.63
C LEU A 35 3.13 -13.34 17.96
N ASN A 36 3.79 -12.75 16.95
CA ASN A 36 4.69 -11.62 17.16
C ASN A 36 3.95 -10.40 17.75
N LYS A 37 2.71 -10.15 17.35
CA LYS A 37 1.88 -9.09 17.95
C LYS A 37 1.60 -9.39 19.43
N LYS A 38 1.12 -10.60 19.74
CA LYS A 38 0.83 -11.03 21.13
C LYS A 38 2.07 -10.97 22.01
N TRP A 39 3.22 -11.42 21.49
CA TRP A 39 4.49 -11.37 22.19
C TRP A 39 4.96 -9.93 22.47
N LYS A 40 4.78 -9.01 21.52
CA LYS A 40 5.06 -7.58 21.74
C LYS A 40 4.15 -6.98 22.83
N GLU A 41 2.86 -7.29 22.78
CA GLU A 41 1.88 -6.83 23.77
C GLU A 41 2.19 -7.38 25.18
N PHE A 42 2.51 -8.67 25.28
CA PHE A 42 2.90 -9.31 26.54
C PHE A 42 4.15 -8.67 27.16
N ARG A 43 5.23 -8.49 26.38
CA ARG A 43 6.45 -7.82 26.87
C ARG A 43 6.21 -6.39 27.32
N LEU A 44 5.33 -5.66 26.61
CA LEU A 44 4.99 -4.29 26.99
C LEU A 44 4.17 -4.26 28.28
N LYS A 45 3.22 -5.19 28.44
CA LYS A 45 2.46 -5.34 29.68
C LYS A 45 3.38 -5.62 30.87
N LEU A 46 4.28 -6.60 30.73
CA LEU A 46 5.29 -6.92 31.74
C LEU A 46 6.14 -5.70 32.11
N TYR A 47 6.57 -4.94 31.11
CA TYR A 47 7.34 -3.72 31.35
C TYR A 47 6.54 -2.71 32.17
N HIS A 48 5.27 -2.46 31.84
CA HIS A 48 4.44 -1.51 32.59
C HIS A 48 4.10 -1.97 34.00
N GLU A 49 4.07 -3.29 34.25
CA GLU A 49 3.88 -3.84 35.61
C GLU A 49 5.14 -3.72 36.46
N ALA A 50 6.33 -3.75 35.83
CA ALA A 50 7.61 -3.63 36.52
C ALA A 50 8.17 -2.21 36.58
N GLU A 51 7.73 -1.31 35.68
CA GLU A 51 8.16 0.08 35.62
C GLU A 51 7.51 0.87 36.76
N ASP A 52 8.34 1.20 37.75
CA ASP A 52 8.00 2.12 38.83
C ASP A 52 8.89 3.37 38.70
N PRO A 53 8.31 4.58 38.55
CA PRO A 53 9.08 5.83 38.51
C PRO A 53 9.97 6.08 39.73
N LEU A 54 9.70 5.41 40.86
CA LEU A 54 10.47 5.52 42.10
C LEU A 54 11.66 4.56 42.17
N LEU A 55 11.71 3.55 41.29
CA LEU A 55 12.78 2.55 41.30
C LEU A 55 13.90 2.93 40.33
N SER A 56 15.14 2.64 40.75
CA SER A 56 16.28 2.69 39.84
C SER A 56 16.18 1.60 38.78
N LYS A 57 16.88 1.80 37.66
CA LYS A 57 16.99 0.80 36.60
C LYS A 57 17.55 -0.52 37.14
N GLU A 58 18.53 -0.45 38.03
CA GLU A 58 19.17 -1.61 38.66
C GLU A 58 18.20 -2.37 39.56
N ASP A 59 17.31 -1.66 40.27
CA ASP A 59 16.30 -2.30 41.11
C ASP A 59 15.18 -2.94 40.28
N ILE A 60 14.78 -2.33 39.17
CA ILE A 60 13.88 -2.95 38.20
C ILE A 60 14.49 -4.23 37.61
N ILE A 61 15.81 -4.25 37.36
CA ILE A 61 16.50 -5.46 36.88
C ILE A 61 16.51 -6.57 37.95
N LYS A 62 16.68 -6.23 39.24
CA LYS A 62 16.64 -7.21 40.33
C LYS A 62 15.23 -7.79 40.54
N ASN A 63 14.20 -7.00 40.29
CA ASN A 63 12.80 -7.42 40.39
C ASN A 63 12.34 -8.17 39.12
N VAL A 64 12.97 -9.32 38.85
CA VAL A 64 12.69 -10.14 37.67
C VAL A 64 11.29 -10.78 37.77
N PRO A 65 10.43 -10.65 36.74
CA PRO A 65 9.15 -11.35 36.73
C PRO A 65 9.30 -12.87 36.72
N GLU A 66 8.37 -13.58 37.36
CA GLU A 66 8.38 -15.03 37.44
C GLU A 66 8.42 -15.70 36.05
N GLY A 67 9.29 -16.70 35.88
CA GLY A 67 9.44 -17.45 34.63
C GLY A 67 10.27 -16.75 33.55
N ILE A 68 10.88 -15.59 33.82
CA ILE A 68 11.77 -14.90 32.89
C ILE A 68 13.23 -15.02 33.36
N PRO A 69 14.16 -15.46 32.50
CA PRO A 69 15.58 -15.44 32.83
C PRO A 69 16.10 -14.02 33.09
N MET A 70 16.87 -13.85 34.17
CA MET A 70 17.38 -12.54 34.61
C MET A 70 18.21 -11.83 33.54
N ASP A 71 19.02 -12.57 32.79
CA ASP A 71 19.83 -12.05 31.68
C ASP A 71 18.95 -11.46 30.56
N GLN A 72 17.88 -12.16 30.19
CA GLN A 72 16.93 -11.68 29.19
C GLN A 72 16.14 -10.46 29.67
N TRP A 73 15.75 -10.46 30.94
CA TRP A 73 15.08 -9.32 31.57
C TRP A 73 16.00 -8.09 31.59
N ALA A 74 17.24 -8.25 32.04
CA ALA A 74 18.23 -7.19 32.08
C ALA A 74 18.47 -6.58 30.69
N LEU A 75 18.62 -7.40 29.65
CA LEU A 75 18.75 -6.92 28.26
C LEU A 75 17.54 -6.09 27.81
N PHE A 76 16.33 -6.53 28.17
CA PHE A 76 15.10 -5.84 27.82
C PHE A 76 14.95 -4.50 28.57
N VAL A 77 15.19 -4.47 29.88
CA VAL A 77 15.19 -3.23 30.68
C VAL A 77 16.23 -2.25 30.15
N ASN A 78 17.47 -2.72 29.92
CA ASN A 78 18.53 -1.91 29.29
C ASN A 78 18.07 -1.27 27.98
N TYR A 79 17.42 -2.05 27.10
CA TYR A 79 16.87 -1.54 25.84
C TYR A 79 15.80 -0.47 26.07
N ARG A 80 14.87 -0.66 27.01
CA ARG A 80 13.78 0.29 27.30
C ARG A 80 14.29 1.61 27.88
N PHE A 81 15.37 1.57 28.67
CA PHE A 81 15.98 2.74 29.27
C PHE A 81 16.86 3.56 28.32
N LYS A 82 17.18 3.06 27.12
CA LYS A 82 17.91 3.86 26.11
C LYS A 82 17.11 5.11 25.73
N GLU A 83 17.76 6.27 25.73
CA GLU A 83 17.13 7.54 25.35
C GLU A 83 16.51 7.51 23.95
N GLU A 84 17.17 6.87 22.99
CA GLU A 84 16.61 6.63 21.64
C GLU A 84 15.28 5.86 21.67
N THR A 85 15.18 4.86 22.56
CA THR A 85 13.97 4.03 22.70
C THR A 85 12.86 4.81 23.39
N LYS A 86 13.16 5.60 24.42
CA LYS A 86 12.19 6.51 25.05
C LYS A 86 11.67 7.54 24.06
N ALA A 87 12.56 8.19 23.30
CA ALA A 87 12.21 9.15 22.27
C ALA A 87 11.29 8.54 21.19
N LEU A 88 11.61 7.32 20.73
CA LEU A 88 10.77 6.60 19.79
C LEU A 88 9.38 6.28 20.37
N CYS A 89 9.31 5.86 21.64
CA CYS A 89 8.04 5.60 22.32
C CYS A 89 7.18 6.85 22.45
N LEU A 90 7.75 7.98 22.89
CA LEU A 90 7.05 9.26 23.00
C LEU A 90 6.55 9.75 21.63
N ARG A 91 7.37 9.62 20.59
CA ARG A 91 6.97 9.92 19.21
C ARG A 91 5.78 9.07 18.78
N ASN A 92 5.82 7.76 19.01
CA ASN A 92 4.74 6.85 18.65
C ASN A 92 3.46 7.12 19.45
N GLN A 93 3.57 7.50 20.72
CA GLN A 93 2.44 7.92 21.54
C GLN A 93 1.78 9.19 20.99
N ARG A 94 2.59 10.19 20.61
CA ARG A 94 2.11 11.42 19.97
C ARG A 94 1.39 11.12 18.65
N ILE A 95 1.99 10.31 17.78
CA ILE A 95 1.39 9.90 16.50
C ILE A 95 0.06 9.16 16.74
N ARG A 96 0.00 8.28 17.75
CA ARG A 96 -1.24 7.59 18.12
C ARG A 96 -2.32 8.58 18.59
N GLY A 97 -1.94 9.61 19.35
CA GLY A 97 -2.85 10.67 19.79
C GLY A 97 -3.42 11.50 18.63
N GLN A 98 -2.73 11.55 17.50
CA GLN A 98 -3.17 12.23 16.28
C GLN A 98 -4.08 11.36 15.38
N GLN A 99 -4.46 10.14 15.81
CA GLN A 99 -5.33 9.29 15.02
C GLN A 99 -6.78 9.81 15.04
N THR A 100 -7.21 10.45 13.95
CA THR A 100 -8.55 11.06 13.84
C THR A 100 -9.64 10.13 13.31
N LEU A 101 -9.29 8.96 12.79
CA LEU A 101 -10.21 8.00 12.19
C LEU A 101 -10.24 6.68 12.99
N PRO A 102 -10.94 6.64 14.14
CA PRO A 102 -11.08 5.41 14.90
C PRO A 102 -12.08 4.47 14.22
N HIS A 103 -11.69 3.22 14.03
CA HIS A 103 -12.63 2.16 13.64
C HIS A 103 -13.53 1.73 14.82
N THR A 104 -14.73 1.26 14.53
CA THR A 104 -15.75 0.76 15.47
C THR A 104 -15.77 -0.75 15.60
N SER A 105 -14.77 -1.44 15.05
CA SER A 105 -14.85 -2.91 14.92
C SER A 105 -14.67 -3.68 16.23
N GLY A 106 -14.28 -2.98 17.30
CA GLY A 106 -13.88 -3.60 18.56
C GLY A 106 -12.75 -4.60 18.35
N ALA A 107 -12.77 -5.70 19.10
CA ALA A 107 -11.77 -6.77 18.99
C ALA A 107 -11.91 -7.63 17.72
N MET A 108 -12.91 -7.39 16.88
CA MET A 108 -13.14 -8.17 15.66
C MET A 108 -12.20 -7.73 14.54
N SER A 109 -11.44 -8.68 13.98
CA SER A 109 -10.54 -8.41 12.87
C SER A 109 -11.31 -8.06 11.58
N LEU A 110 -10.70 -7.27 10.71
CA LEU A 110 -11.26 -6.93 9.39
C LEU A 110 -11.56 -8.18 8.53
N ALA A 111 -10.74 -9.23 8.67
CA ALA A 111 -10.97 -10.50 7.97
C ALA A 111 -12.25 -11.19 8.45
N ARG A 112 -12.47 -11.25 9.77
CA ARG A 112 -13.70 -11.81 10.36
C ARG A 112 -14.91 -10.99 9.98
N ARG A 113 -14.80 -9.66 10.00
CA ARG A 113 -15.87 -8.77 9.55
C ARG A 113 -16.24 -8.99 8.10
N ARG A 114 -15.25 -9.12 7.21
CA ARG A 114 -15.49 -9.48 5.81
C ARG A 114 -16.26 -10.79 5.66
N ALA A 115 -15.84 -11.84 6.37
CA ALA A 115 -16.51 -13.13 6.32
C ALA A 115 -17.96 -13.03 6.81
N LEU A 116 -18.20 -12.24 7.87
CA LEU A 116 -19.55 -11.99 8.39
C LEU A 116 -20.42 -11.24 7.37
N MET A 117 -19.89 -10.19 6.73
CA MET A 117 -20.59 -9.46 5.67
C MET A 117 -20.98 -10.39 4.51
N LYS A 118 -20.06 -11.23 4.05
CA LYS A 118 -20.34 -12.23 3.01
C LYS A 118 -21.44 -13.21 3.43
N LYS A 119 -21.40 -13.69 4.68
CA LYS A 119 -22.41 -14.61 5.22
C LYS A 119 -23.81 -13.96 5.30
N GLN A 120 -23.86 -12.64 5.51
CA GLN A 120 -25.10 -11.86 5.50
C GLN A 120 -25.57 -11.47 4.09
N GLY A 121 -24.89 -11.91 3.04
CA GLY A 121 -25.20 -11.53 1.65
C GLY A 121 -24.89 -10.07 1.33
N LYS A 122 -24.13 -9.36 2.17
CA LYS A 122 -23.70 -7.99 1.88
C LYS A 122 -22.61 -8.01 0.81
N GLU A 123 -22.61 -7.00 -0.06
CA GLU A 123 -21.51 -6.73 -1.00
C GLU A 123 -20.21 -6.46 -0.21
N VAL A 124 -19.09 -7.05 -0.66
CA VAL A 124 -17.81 -6.99 0.04
C VAL A 124 -16.68 -6.55 -0.88
N ASP A 125 -16.27 -5.30 -0.73
CA ASP A 125 -15.03 -4.72 -1.27
C ASP A 125 -14.26 -3.95 -0.17
N ARG A 126 -13.07 -3.41 -0.51
CA ARG A 126 -12.25 -2.64 0.45
C ARG A 126 -12.97 -1.40 0.97
N GLY A 127 -13.68 -0.68 0.12
CA GLY A 127 -14.48 0.48 0.47
C GLY A 127 -15.65 0.12 1.39
N LYS A 128 -16.45 -0.90 1.05
CA LYS A 128 -17.57 -1.35 1.92
C LYS A 128 -17.09 -1.78 3.31
N VAL A 129 -15.99 -2.50 3.38
CA VAL A 129 -15.42 -2.93 4.67
C VAL A 129 -14.93 -1.72 5.47
N TRP A 130 -14.35 -0.71 4.80
CA TRP A 130 -14.00 0.54 5.46
C TRP A 130 -15.25 1.24 6.01
N THR A 131 -16.29 1.44 5.21
CA THR A 131 -17.54 2.09 5.62
C THR A 131 -18.20 1.37 6.80
N GLU A 132 -18.32 0.04 6.74
CA GLU A 132 -18.88 -0.78 7.83
C GLU A 132 -18.04 -0.70 9.12
N THR A 133 -16.73 -0.44 9.01
CA THR A 133 -15.82 -0.35 10.17
C THR A 133 -15.70 1.03 10.76
N HIS A 134 -16.31 2.05 10.15
CA HIS A 134 -16.32 3.42 10.66
C HIS A 134 -17.74 3.90 10.96
N LYS A 135 -18.72 2.97 10.97
CA LYS A 135 -20.09 3.18 11.42
C LYS A 135 -20.33 2.54 12.79
N ARG A 136 -21.14 3.19 13.62
CA ARG A 136 -21.66 2.68 14.89
C ARG A 136 -22.80 1.69 14.63
N LYS A 137 -23.31 1.06 15.69
CA LYS A 137 -24.40 0.08 15.58
C LYS A 137 -25.72 0.68 15.09
N ASP A 138 -25.93 1.97 15.33
CA ASP A 138 -27.08 2.76 14.85
C ASP A 138 -26.95 3.19 13.37
N GLY A 139 -25.82 2.89 12.72
CA GLY A 139 -25.55 3.25 11.32
C GLY A 139 -24.90 4.63 11.13
N SER A 140 -24.79 5.45 12.17
CA SER A 140 -24.09 6.74 12.13
C SER A 140 -22.57 6.57 12.04
N TYR A 141 -21.87 7.53 11.47
CA TYR A 141 -20.40 7.52 11.44
C TYR A 141 -19.79 7.88 12.80
N VAL A 142 -18.54 7.49 13.03
CA VAL A 142 -17.84 7.79 14.30
C VAL A 142 -17.67 9.29 14.55
N ASN A 143 -17.43 10.05 13.48
CA ASN A 143 -17.22 11.49 13.44
C ASN A 143 -17.45 12.02 12.01
N ASP A 144 -17.45 13.34 11.84
CA ASP A 144 -17.70 13.99 10.55
C ASP A 144 -16.64 13.70 9.49
N GLN A 145 -15.37 13.61 9.89
CA GLN A 145 -14.29 13.26 8.96
C GLN A 145 -14.50 11.85 8.37
N ALA A 146 -14.90 10.89 9.20
CA ALA A 146 -15.21 9.54 8.75
C ALA A 146 -16.46 9.50 7.86
N ARG A 147 -17.45 10.37 8.14
CA ARG A 147 -18.64 10.54 7.30
C ARG A 147 -18.26 11.03 5.90
N GLU A 148 -17.51 12.13 5.81
CA GLU A 148 -17.07 12.71 4.54
C GLU A 148 -16.28 11.70 3.69
N ILE A 149 -15.33 10.99 4.31
CA ILE A 149 -14.55 9.95 3.64
C ILE A 149 -15.46 8.80 3.18
N GLY A 150 -16.40 8.36 4.03
CA GLY A 150 -17.34 7.28 3.70
C GLY A 150 -18.27 7.64 2.55
N GLU A 151 -18.80 8.85 2.54
CA GLU A 151 -19.62 9.41 1.44
C GLU A 151 -18.81 9.48 0.14
N ARG A 152 -17.57 9.96 0.20
CA ARG A 152 -16.68 10.01 -0.97
C ARG A 152 -16.33 8.63 -1.52
N ILE A 153 -16.13 7.64 -0.65
CA ILE A 153 -15.93 6.24 -1.06
C ILE A 153 -17.16 5.73 -1.81
N GLU A 154 -18.36 5.93 -1.27
CA GLU A 154 -19.61 5.48 -1.91
C GLU A 154 -19.87 6.21 -3.24
N GLU A 155 -19.52 7.49 -3.33
CA GLU A 155 -19.58 8.27 -4.57
C GLU A 155 -18.72 7.66 -5.68
N ILE A 156 -17.43 7.43 -5.40
CA ILE A 156 -16.52 6.83 -6.38
C ILE A 156 -16.96 5.41 -6.74
N ARG A 157 -17.45 4.63 -5.77
CA ARG A 157 -18.02 3.30 -6.03
C ARG A 157 -19.21 3.38 -6.98
N ARG A 158 -20.05 4.42 -6.92
CA ARG A 158 -21.19 4.62 -7.83
C ARG A 158 -20.73 5.01 -9.23
N GLN A 159 -19.72 5.88 -9.35
CA GLN A 159 -19.18 6.35 -10.63
C GLN A 159 -18.37 5.27 -11.37
N LYS A 160 -17.69 4.37 -10.64
CA LYS A 160 -16.76 3.38 -11.18
C LYS A 160 -17.09 1.95 -10.72
N PRO A 161 -18.25 1.38 -11.11
CA PRO A 161 -18.66 0.06 -10.68
C PRO A 161 -17.67 -1.06 -11.05
N GLU A 162 -16.91 -0.89 -12.14
CA GLU A 162 -15.87 -1.80 -12.61
C GLU A 162 -14.73 -2.00 -11.59
N THR A 163 -14.47 -1.00 -10.75
CA THR A 163 -13.41 -1.06 -9.73
C THR A 163 -13.81 -1.80 -8.45
N ARG A 164 -15.07 -2.28 -8.36
CA ARG A 164 -15.58 -2.96 -7.15
C ARG A 164 -15.13 -4.42 -7.04
N ALA A 165 -14.97 -5.10 -8.17
CA ALA A 165 -14.73 -6.54 -8.21
C ALA A 165 -13.30 -6.91 -7.81
N GLU A 166 -12.31 -6.09 -8.17
CA GLU A 166 -10.90 -6.37 -7.95
C GLU A 166 -10.26 -5.42 -6.94
N ILE A 167 -9.40 -5.97 -6.08
CA ILE A 167 -8.60 -5.16 -5.18
C ILE A 167 -7.48 -4.50 -5.98
N SER A 168 -7.51 -3.17 -6.05
CA SER A 168 -6.57 -2.38 -6.85
C SER A 168 -6.08 -1.14 -6.07
N PRO A 169 -4.88 -0.62 -6.37
CA PRO A 169 -4.47 0.71 -5.88
C PRO A 169 -5.44 1.82 -6.28
N ASN A 170 -6.20 1.62 -7.38
CA ASN A 170 -7.14 2.59 -7.94
C ASN A 170 -8.61 2.28 -7.59
N ASP A 171 -8.85 1.36 -6.65
CA ASP A 171 -10.21 1.18 -6.11
C ASP A 171 -10.66 2.42 -5.31
N ALA A 172 -11.95 2.51 -5.00
CA ALA A 172 -12.50 3.69 -4.32
C ALA A 172 -11.74 4.05 -3.02
N LEU A 173 -11.26 3.05 -2.27
CA LEU A 173 -10.50 3.31 -1.05
C LEU A 173 -9.10 3.87 -1.36
N GLY A 174 -8.43 3.31 -2.36
CA GLY A 174 -7.13 3.80 -2.83
C GLY A 174 -7.19 5.20 -3.44
N VAL A 175 -8.26 5.54 -4.17
CA VAL A 175 -8.47 6.89 -4.71
C VAL A 175 -8.67 7.92 -3.59
N VAL A 176 -9.44 7.58 -2.55
CA VAL A 176 -9.72 8.52 -1.45
C VAL A 176 -8.50 8.74 -0.55
N PHE A 177 -7.76 7.69 -0.23
CA PHE A 177 -6.60 7.80 0.67
C PHE A 177 -5.25 7.98 -0.04
N GLY A 178 -5.23 7.89 -1.37
CA GLY A 178 -4.01 7.88 -2.16
C GLY A 178 -3.18 6.60 -1.97
N PRO A 179 -1.88 6.64 -2.37
CA PRO A 179 -0.99 5.50 -2.31
C PRO A 179 -0.96 4.80 -0.95
N GLU A 180 -0.80 3.48 -0.98
CA GLU A 180 -0.64 2.67 0.23
C GLU A 180 0.75 2.85 0.84
N HIS A 181 0.82 2.74 2.17
CA HIS A 181 2.12 2.71 2.83
C HIS A 181 2.82 1.36 2.62
N PRO A 182 4.16 1.34 2.60
CA PRO A 182 4.91 0.08 2.58
C PRO A 182 4.48 -0.85 3.72
N GLY A 183 4.32 -2.13 3.41
CA GLY A 183 4.06 -3.18 4.41
C GLY A 183 2.61 -3.29 4.92
N ARG A 184 1.66 -2.48 4.45
CA ARG A 184 0.24 -2.66 4.80
C ARG A 184 -0.71 -2.13 3.72
N VAL A 185 -1.77 -2.87 3.42
CA VAL A 185 -2.91 -2.41 2.60
C VAL A 185 -4.10 -2.05 3.50
N ARG A 186 -4.64 -0.83 3.34
CA ARG A 186 -5.84 -0.38 4.05
C ARG A 186 -7.04 -1.26 3.69
N GLY A 187 -7.91 -1.47 4.68
CA GLY A 187 -9.14 -2.24 4.49
C GLY A 187 -8.96 -3.74 4.39
N LEU A 188 -7.74 -4.32 4.31
CA LEU A 188 -7.53 -5.78 4.19
C LEU A 188 -7.24 -6.53 5.49
N GLY A 189 -6.66 -5.85 6.49
CA GLY A 189 -6.33 -6.42 7.79
C GLY A 189 -4.86 -6.80 7.91
N MET A 190 -4.55 -7.68 8.87
CA MET A 190 -3.18 -8.07 9.19
C MET A 190 -2.57 -8.95 8.10
N GLY A 191 -1.32 -8.66 7.72
CA GLY A 191 -0.55 -9.48 6.78
C GLY A 191 -0.76 -9.16 5.29
N ALA A 192 -1.71 -8.28 4.95
CA ALA A 192 -1.89 -7.82 3.58
C ALA A 192 -0.88 -6.71 3.25
N VAL A 193 0.05 -6.99 2.34
CA VAL A 193 1.09 -6.05 1.89
C VAL A 193 0.91 -5.69 0.42
N PRO A 194 1.24 -4.45 -0.01
CA PRO A 194 0.99 -3.99 -1.39
C PRO A 194 1.57 -4.90 -2.47
N THR A 195 2.81 -5.39 -2.31
CA THR A 195 3.51 -6.25 -3.30
C THR A 195 2.78 -7.56 -3.58
N VAL A 196 2.13 -8.13 -2.56
CA VAL A 196 1.39 -9.40 -2.69
C VAL A 196 -0.03 -9.14 -3.20
N VAL A 197 -0.67 -8.08 -2.71
CA VAL A 197 -2.09 -7.80 -2.98
C VAL A 197 -2.29 -7.23 -4.37
N PHE A 198 -1.47 -6.26 -4.77
CA PHE A 198 -1.59 -5.58 -6.05
C PHE A 198 -0.76 -6.25 -7.16
N LYS A 199 -0.05 -7.33 -6.83
CA LYS A 199 0.86 -8.06 -7.75
C LYS A 199 1.89 -7.14 -8.43
N GLN A 200 2.22 -6.01 -7.79
CA GLN A 200 3.26 -5.10 -8.27
C GLN A 200 4.63 -5.70 -7.89
N THR A 201 5.34 -6.21 -8.90
CA THR A 201 6.77 -6.52 -8.77
C THR A 201 7.51 -5.20 -8.57
N SER A 202 8.18 -5.03 -7.43
CA SER A 202 8.92 -3.82 -7.10
C SER A 202 10.11 -3.61 -8.06
N ARG A 203 9.86 -2.96 -9.20
CA ARG A 203 10.87 -2.32 -10.03
C ARG A 203 10.33 -1.02 -10.60
N GLN A 204 9.85 -0.15 -9.72
CA GLN A 204 9.75 1.27 -10.01
C GLN A 204 10.11 2.05 -8.75
N ASP A 205 11.36 2.49 -8.77
CA ASP A 205 11.96 3.67 -8.15
C ASP A 205 12.11 3.76 -6.64
N GLY A 206 13.35 4.08 -6.27
CA GLY A 206 13.90 4.09 -4.92
C GLY A 206 13.07 4.93 -3.97
N CYS A 207 12.59 4.28 -2.92
CA CYS A 207 12.11 4.97 -1.74
C CYS A 207 13.33 5.42 -0.93
N SER A 208 13.89 6.58 -1.31
CA SER A 208 14.78 7.33 -0.43
C SER A 208 13.94 7.90 0.71
N TYR A 209 14.04 7.27 1.87
CA TYR A 209 13.47 7.75 3.12
C TYR A 209 14.15 9.08 3.49
N MET A 210 13.52 10.22 3.17
CA MET A 210 13.87 11.51 3.76
C MET A 210 13.00 11.73 5.00
N GLY A 211 13.66 11.78 6.15
CA GLY A 211 13.03 12.11 7.42
C GLY A 211 12.39 13.49 7.37
N ALA A 212 11.20 13.59 7.96
CA ALA A 212 10.47 14.85 8.08
C ALA A 212 11.26 15.85 8.93
N ALA A 213 11.75 16.91 8.30
CA ALA A 213 11.97 18.21 8.93
C ALA A 213 10.96 19.18 8.31
N SER A 214 10.06 19.70 9.15
CA SER A 214 9.20 20.82 8.78
C SER A 214 10.06 22.06 8.64
N THR A 215 10.29 22.48 7.41
CA THR A 215 10.60 23.87 7.07
C THR A 215 9.81 24.18 5.82
N SER A 216 8.93 25.18 5.90
CA SER A 216 8.17 25.71 4.77
C SER A 216 9.14 26.32 3.75
N ALA A 217 9.59 25.50 2.81
CA ALA A 217 10.20 25.97 1.58
C ALA A 217 9.09 26.10 0.51
N PRO A 218 9.14 27.14 -0.35
CA PRO A 218 8.24 27.22 -1.48
C PRO A 218 8.40 25.97 -2.38
N PRO A 219 7.32 25.54 -3.06
CA PRO A 219 7.37 24.35 -3.91
C PRO A 219 8.56 24.43 -4.87
N PRO A 220 9.37 23.38 -4.99
CA PRO A 220 10.45 23.33 -5.97
C PRO A 220 9.92 23.65 -7.38
N GLN A 221 10.73 24.31 -8.19
CA GLN A 221 10.39 24.74 -9.55
C GLN A 221 9.76 23.64 -10.42
N TRP A 222 10.22 22.39 -10.25
CA TRP A 222 9.66 21.23 -10.96
C TRP A 222 8.17 20.97 -10.65
N VAL A 223 7.67 21.36 -9.48
CA VAL A 223 6.24 21.24 -9.12
C VAL A 223 5.41 22.19 -9.98
N GLN A 224 5.92 23.39 -10.21
CA GLN A 224 5.28 24.41 -11.03
C GLN A 224 5.37 24.05 -12.52
N GLU A 225 6.49 23.47 -12.96
CA GLU A 225 6.66 22.90 -14.30
C GLU A 225 5.72 21.72 -14.55
N MET A 226 5.54 20.82 -13.58
CA MET A 226 4.57 19.71 -13.69
C MET A 226 3.13 20.21 -13.74
N ALA A 227 2.79 21.28 -12.99
CA ALA A 227 1.48 21.91 -13.08
C ALA A 227 1.25 22.54 -14.45
N ASN A 228 2.27 23.18 -15.02
CA ASN A 228 2.22 23.77 -16.36
C ASN A 228 2.10 22.70 -17.46
N MET A 229 2.89 21.62 -17.39
CA MET A 229 2.79 20.50 -18.33
C MET A 229 1.43 19.78 -18.25
N ARG A 230 0.88 19.61 -17.04
CA ARG A 230 -0.47 19.06 -16.85
C ARG A 230 -1.55 19.96 -17.44
N SER A 231 -1.42 21.27 -17.25
CA SER A 231 -2.29 22.26 -17.89
C SER A 231 -2.25 22.14 -19.42
N GLN A 232 -1.05 22.11 -20.01
CA GLN A 232 -0.86 21.98 -21.46
C GLN A 232 -1.45 20.67 -22.02
N LEU A 233 -1.26 19.54 -21.32
CA LEU A 233 -1.84 18.26 -21.72
C LEU A 233 -3.37 18.26 -21.61
N ASN A 234 -3.94 18.93 -20.62
CA ASN A 234 -5.40 19.04 -20.49
C ASN A 234 -6.00 19.91 -21.61
N VAL A 235 -5.31 20.98 -22.02
CA VAL A 235 -5.72 21.81 -23.17
C VAL A 235 -5.65 21.01 -24.47
N LEU A 236 -4.56 20.27 -24.69
CA LEU A 236 -4.44 19.36 -25.85
C LEU A 236 -5.53 18.29 -25.83
N THR A 237 -5.78 17.67 -24.69
CA THR A 237 -6.82 16.64 -24.52
C THR A 237 -8.21 17.22 -24.82
N SER A 238 -8.48 18.45 -24.36
CA SER A 238 -9.70 19.19 -24.66
C SER A 238 -9.83 19.53 -26.15
N LEU A 239 -8.74 19.97 -26.80
CA LEU A 239 -8.71 20.25 -28.24
C LEU A 239 -8.93 18.98 -29.08
N PHE A 240 -8.35 17.86 -28.68
CA PHE A 240 -8.57 16.55 -29.32
C PHE A 240 -10.00 16.03 -29.10
N GLN A 241 -10.59 16.27 -27.93
CA GLN A 241 -11.98 15.95 -27.65
C GLN A 241 -12.97 16.87 -28.37
N MET A 242 -12.57 18.12 -28.68
CA MET A 242 -13.37 19.09 -29.45
C MET A 242 -13.27 18.91 -30.98
N LYS A 243 -12.24 18.26 -31.52
CA LYS A 243 -11.96 18.20 -32.97
C LYS A 243 -11.89 16.78 -33.53
N ILE A 244 -13.02 16.09 -33.52
CA ILE A 244 -13.35 15.24 -34.66
C ILE A 244 -13.63 16.19 -35.84
N GLY A 245 -12.60 16.49 -36.63
CA GLY A 245 -12.67 17.22 -37.89
C GLY A 245 -12.00 18.61 -37.89
N ASN A 246 -10.78 18.65 -38.44
CA ASN A 246 -9.98 19.82 -38.89
C ASN A 246 -9.37 20.78 -37.86
N ILE A 247 -8.07 21.05 -38.03
CA ILE A 247 -7.27 22.06 -37.31
C ILE A 247 -7.61 23.45 -37.90
N PRO A 248 -7.91 24.49 -37.09
CA PRO A 248 -8.09 25.85 -37.58
C PRO A 248 -6.73 26.44 -37.99
N GLU A 249 -6.69 27.12 -39.13
CA GLU A 249 -5.48 27.77 -39.68
C GLU A 249 -4.79 28.71 -38.69
N GLU A 250 -5.56 29.26 -37.76
CA GLU A 250 -5.12 30.14 -36.68
C GLU A 250 -4.00 29.54 -35.83
N PHE A 251 -3.96 28.20 -35.70
CA PHE A 251 -2.98 27.48 -34.86
C PHE A 251 -1.85 26.83 -35.67
N ALA A 252 -1.81 27.03 -37.00
CA ALA A 252 -0.79 26.43 -37.87
C ALA A 252 0.64 26.90 -37.53
N HIS A 253 0.78 28.10 -36.98
CA HIS A 253 2.06 28.71 -36.59
C HIS A 253 2.73 28.05 -35.36
N LEU A 254 2.02 27.22 -34.60
CA LEU A 254 2.58 26.45 -33.47
C LEU A 254 3.34 25.20 -33.92
N PHE A 255 3.28 24.87 -35.22
CA PHE A 255 3.99 23.75 -35.81
C PHE A 255 5.12 24.29 -36.71
N PRO A 256 6.38 23.86 -36.52
CA PRO A 256 7.47 24.29 -37.39
C PRO A 256 7.22 23.86 -38.83
N THR A 257 7.35 24.80 -39.77
CA THR A 257 7.36 24.50 -41.20
C THR A 257 8.53 23.56 -41.51
N PRO A 258 8.35 22.49 -42.31
CA PRO A 258 9.46 21.64 -42.72
C PRO A 258 10.51 22.47 -43.44
N SER A 259 11.78 22.35 -43.03
CA SER A 259 12.90 22.88 -43.80
C SER A 259 12.82 22.31 -45.21
N GLN A 260 12.72 23.20 -46.21
CA GLN A 260 12.90 22.85 -47.62
C GLN A 260 14.29 22.24 -47.79
N ALA A 261 14.34 20.92 -47.97
CA ALA A 261 15.42 20.30 -48.74
C ALA A 261 15.30 20.84 -50.19
N PRO A 262 16.40 21.23 -50.84
CA PRO A 262 16.35 21.78 -52.19
C PRO A 262 15.82 20.75 -53.19
N ASN A 263 14.84 21.20 -53.97
CA ASN A 263 14.15 20.47 -55.04
C ASN A 263 15.12 19.84 -56.05
N LEU A 264 14.88 18.57 -56.39
CA LEU A 264 15.16 18.02 -57.71
C LEU A 264 14.06 17.02 -58.07
N GLY A 265 13.25 17.40 -59.07
CA GLY A 265 12.81 16.48 -60.12
C GLY A 265 11.47 15.77 -59.95
N ASP A 266 10.45 16.40 -60.53
CA ASP A 266 9.29 15.86 -61.26
C ASP A 266 9.12 14.33 -61.41
N GLY A 267 7.90 13.86 -61.11
CA GLY A 267 7.40 12.59 -61.64
C GLY A 267 6.27 11.96 -60.83
N VAL A 268 5.02 12.38 -61.07
CA VAL A 268 3.81 11.57 -60.81
C VAL A 268 3.65 10.63 -62.03
N PRO A 269 3.33 9.31 -61.89
CA PRO A 269 2.03 8.88 -61.37
C PRO A 269 1.96 7.60 -60.51
N SER A 270 0.86 7.54 -59.76
CA SER A 270 0.18 6.34 -59.23
C SER A 270 -0.13 5.29 -60.33
N PRO A 271 -0.91 4.23 -60.07
CA PRO A 271 -0.99 3.26 -58.97
C PRO A 271 -0.98 1.81 -59.51
N THR A 272 -0.62 0.79 -58.73
CA THR A 272 -1.11 -0.61 -58.90
C THR A 272 -0.62 -1.51 -57.76
N GLY A 273 -1.50 -2.36 -57.20
CA GLY A 273 -1.14 -3.39 -56.20
C GLY A 273 -0.32 -4.55 -56.82
N PRO A 274 -0.33 -5.79 -56.29
CA PRO A 274 -0.90 -6.31 -55.04
C PRO A 274 0.08 -7.19 -54.21
N ARG A 275 -0.29 -7.48 -52.96
CA ARG A 275 -0.20 -8.78 -52.27
C ARG A 275 0.95 -9.75 -52.66
N ARG A 276 1.89 -10.02 -51.74
CA ARG A 276 2.34 -11.41 -51.43
C ARG A 276 3.14 -11.55 -50.13
N SER A 277 2.79 -12.61 -49.42
CA SER A 277 3.51 -13.36 -48.39
C SER A 277 4.87 -13.90 -48.87
N PHE A 278 5.75 -14.27 -47.94
CA PHE A 278 6.64 -15.45 -47.83
C PHE A 278 7.62 -15.10 -46.69
N ASP A 279 7.64 -15.76 -45.53
CA ASP A 279 7.97 -17.16 -45.20
C ASP A 279 9.43 -17.55 -45.54
N GLY A 280 10.04 -18.31 -44.62
CA GLY A 280 11.37 -18.93 -44.71
C GLY A 280 12.44 -18.26 -43.85
N SER A 281 12.83 -18.74 -42.66
CA SER A 281 13.42 -20.03 -42.25
C SER A 281 14.95 -20.02 -42.18
N ASN A 282 15.44 -20.33 -40.96
CA ASN A 282 16.65 -21.05 -40.56
C ASN A 282 18.05 -20.56 -40.98
N TYR A 283 18.97 -20.55 -40.01
CA TYR A 283 20.16 -21.42 -39.85
C TYR A 283 20.78 -21.05 -38.48
N GLU A 284 20.62 -21.85 -37.42
CA GLU A 284 21.53 -22.92 -36.97
C GLU A 284 23.02 -22.66 -37.18
N ASN A 285 23.74 -22.50 -36.06
CA ASN A 285 24.87 -23.31 -35.58
C ASN A 285 25.46 -22.58 -34.36
N GLY A 286 25.52 -23.17 -33.16
CA GLY A 286 26.40 -24.30 -32.81
C GLY A 286 27.78 -23.73 -32.45
N ALA A 287 28.48 -24.04 -31.36
CA ALA A 287 28.35 -25.02 -30.29
C ALA A 287 29.26 -24.53 -29.12
N SER A 288 28.88 -24.79 -27.87
CA SER A 288 29.53 -25.73 -26.94
C SER A 288 30.94 -25.38 -26.39
N ASN A 289 30.99 -25.43 -25.06
CA ASN A 289 32.06 -25.89 -24.15
C ASN A 289 33.37 -25.07 -24.05
N ASN A 290 33.50 -24.37 -22.93
CA ASN A 290 34.31 -24.82 -21.79
C ASN A 290 33.86 -24.13 -20.49
#